data_AF-A0A6S7EDJ1-F1
#
_entry.id   AF-A0A6S7EDJ1-F1
#
_cell.length_a   1.000
_cell.length_b   1.000
_cell.length_c   1.000
_cell.angle_alpha   90.00
_cell.angle_beta   90.00
_cell.angle_gamma   90.00
#
_symmetry.space_group_name_H-M   'P 1'
#
loop_
_entity.id
_entity.type
_entity.pdbx_description
1 polymer ?
#
loop_
_entity_poly.entity_id
_entity_poly.type
_entity_poly.pdbx_seq_one_letter_code
_entity_poly.pdbx_strand_id
1 'polypeptide(L)'
;MSTARLNAYTAAPKAMQAMIALNDFVEGCGLEHSLLELVKMRASQINGCAYCLHMHSTDARKQGETEMRLYLLDAWRESSLYSERERAALAWTEALTRLSETRAPDEDYAAIARHFSAEEQVNLTVAINMINSWNRIAVGFRSQHPKH
;
A
#
# COMPACT_ATOMS: atom_id res chain seq x y z
N MET A 1 0.54 2.21 25.61
CA MET A 1 -0.02 1.44 24.47
C MET A 1 -1.38 2.05 24.15
N SER A 2 -1.66 2.38 22.89
CA SER A 2 -2.98 2.91 22.51
C SER A 2 -4.01 1.79 22.64
N THR A 3 -5.16 2.04 23.27
CA THR A 3 -6.32 1.16 23.20
C THR A 3 -7.05 1.37 21.88
N ALA A 4 -7.70 0.33 21.36
CA ALA A 4 -8.57 0.46 20.19
C ALA A 4 -9.75 1.39 20.52
N ARG A 5 -10.11 2.29 19.60
CA ARG A 5 -11.22 3.24 19.79
C ARG A 5 -12.57 2.64 19.42
N LEU A 6 -12.60 1.85 18.36
CA LEU A 6 -13.80 1.28 17.77
C LEU A 6 -13.44 0.01 17.00
N ASN A 7 -14.30 -1.01 17.06
CA ASN A 7 -14.24 -2.11 16.11
C ASN A 7 -15.15 -1.80 14.90
N ALA A 8 -14.53 -1.44 13.76
CA ALA A 8 -15.26 -1.06 12.55
C ALA A 8 -16.08 -2.21 11.95
N TYR A 9 -15.61 -3.46 12.08
CA TYR A 9 -16.29 -4.64 11.55
C TYR A 9 -17.62 -4.90 12.27
N THR A 10 -17.67 -4.65 13.58
CA THR A 10 -18.92 -4.79 14.34
C THR A 10 -19.82 -3.56 14.22
N ALA A 11 -19.23 -2.36 14.16
CA ALA A 11 -19.97 -1.11 14.12
C ALA A 11 -20.65 -0.86 12.76
N ALA A 12 -19.98 -1.21 11.65
CA ALA A 12 -20.48 -0.98 10.30
C ALA A 12 -20.08 -2.13 9.34
N PRO A 13 -20.63 -3.34 9.52
CA PRO A 13 -20.23 -4.53 8.75
C PRO A 13 -20.40 -4.36 7.24
N LYS A 14 -21.46 -3.68 6.77
CA LYS A 14 -21.66 -3.42 5.34
C LYS A 14 -20.59 -2.51 4.74
N ALA A 15 -20.11 -1.51 5.50
CA ALA A 15 -19.03 -0.63 5.05
C ALA A 15 -17.71 -1.40 4.95
N MET A 16 -17.42 -2.25 5.94
CA MET A 16 -16.22 -3.10 5.92
C MET A 16 -16.28 -4.17 4.83
N GLN A 17 -17.46 -4.71 4.51
CA GLN A 17 -17.63 -5.63 3.39
C GLN A 17 -17.29 -4.98 2.04
N ALA A 18 -17.64 -3.70 1.83
CA ALA A 18 -17.24 -2.97 0.63
C ALA A 18 -15.71 -2.79 0.55
N MET A 19 -15.06 -2.52 1.68
CA MET A 19 -13.60 -2.44 1.76
C MET A 19 -12.92 -3.78 1.45
N ILE A 20 -13.50 -4.90 1.92
CA ILE A 20 -13.02 -6.24 1.60
C ILE A 20 -13.19 -6.54 0.11
N ALA A 21 -14.33 -6.22 -0.49
CA ALA A 21 -14.54 -6.43 -1.93
C ALA A 21 -13.52 -5.66 -2.79
N LEU A 22 -13.12 -4.45 -2.36
CA LEU A 22 -12.03 -3.73 -3.01
C LEU A 22 -10.68 -4.44 -2.86
N ASN A 23 -10.41 -5.05 -1.70
CA ASN A 23 -9.23 -5.88 -1.48
C ASN A 23 -9.21 -7.09 -2.41
N ASP A 24 -10.31 -7.82 -2.49
CA ASP A 24 -10.44 -9.01 -3.35
C ASP A 24 -10.21 -8.65 -4.83
N PHE A 25 -10.73 -7.49 -5.27
CA PHE A 25 -10.45 -6.98 -6.61
C PHE A 25 -8.94 -6.72 -6.81
N VAL A 26 -8.29 -6.00 -5.90
CA VAL A 26 -6.86 -5.67 -6.03
C VAL A 26 -5.99 -6.92 -6.00
N GLU A 27 -6.32 -7.92 -5.18
CA GLU A 27 -5.60 -9.21 -5.18
C GLU A 27 -5.76 -9.98 -6.50
N GLY A 28 -6.89 -9.80 -7.19
CA GLY A 28 -7.18 -10.43 -8.48
C GLY A 28 -6.88 -9.57 -9.71
N CYS A 29 -6.31 -8.37 -9.57
CA CYS A 29 -6.23 -7.39 -10.66
C CYS A 29 -5.09 -7.64 -11.67
N GLY A 30 -4.35 -8.74 -11.54
CA GLY A 30 -3.27 -9.14 -12.44
C GLY A 30 -1.90 -8.52 -12.18
N LEU A 31 -1.80 -7.58 -11.22
CA LEU A 31 -0.50 -7.07 -10.75
C LEU A 31 0.22 -8.09 -9.88
N GLU A 32 1.55 -8.03 -9.89
CA GLU A 32 2.41 -8.94 -9.15
C GLU A 32 2.16 -8.79 -7.63
N HIS A 33 2.00 -9.91 -6.93
CA HIS A 33 1.76 -9.89 -5.49
C HIS A 33 2.88 -9.14 -4.72
N SER A 34 4.15 -9.37 -5.08
CA SER A 34 5.29 -8.67 -4.49
C SER A 34 5.19 -7.15 -4.67
N LEU A 35 4.83 -6.68 -5.88
CA LEU A 35 4.65 -5.27 -6.18
C LEU A 35 3.51 -4.67 -5.33
N LEU A 36 2.37 -5.36 -5.22
CA LEU A 36 1.24 -4.93 -4.42
C LEU A 36 1.63 -4.79 -2.94
N GLU A 37 2.40 -5.72 -2.37
CA GLU A 37 2.86 -5.60 -0.99
C GLU A 37 3.84 -4.45 -0.79
N LEU A 38 4.76 -4.18 -1.73
CA LEU A 38 5.63 -2.99 -1.66
C LEU A 38 4.82 -1.69 -1.65
N VAL A 39 3.81 -1.58 -2.53
CA VAL A 39 2.89 -0.42 -2.60
C VAL A 39 2.15 -0.26 -1.26
N LYS A 40 1.57 -1.35 -0.76
CA LYS A 40 0.81 -1.35 0.50
C LYS A 40 1.70 -0.96 1.68
N MET A 41 2.92 -1.50 1.74
CA MET A 41 3.88 -1.16 2.79
C MET A 41 4.35 0.28 2.69
N ARG A 42 4.71 0.78 1.49
CA ARG A 42 5.22 2.13 1.34
C ARG A 42 4.19 3.20 1.70
N ALA A 43 2.95 3.05 1.23
CA ALA A 43 1.85 3.93 1.62
C ALA A 43 1.63 3.91 3.15
N SER A 44 1.70 2.72 3.75
CA SER A 44 1.52 2.54 5.20
C SER A 44 2.66 3.15 6.03
N GLN A 45 3.91 3.15 5.53
CA GLN A 45 5.04 3.84 6.16
C GLN A 45 4.78 5.35 6.19
N ILE A 46 4.34 5.93 5.08
CA ILE A 46 4.04 7.36 4.95
C ILE A 46 2.90 7.77 5.88
N ASN A 47 1.83 6.97 5.92
CA ASN A 47 0.64 7.24 6.72
C ASN A 47 0.79 6.83 8.21
N GLY A 48 1.89 6.20 8.61
CA GLY A 48 2.12 5.75 9.99
C GLY A 48 1.16 4.65 10.47
N CYS A 49 0.72 3.75 9.58
CA CYS A 49 -0.19 2.66 9.94
C CYS A 49 0.57 1.42 10.44
N ALA A 50 0.87 1.34 11.75
CA ALA A 50 1.54 0.16 12.34
C ALA A 50 0.76 -1.16 12.12
N TYR A 51 -0.57 -1.11 12.16
CA TYR A 51 -1.42 -2.27 11.86
C TYR A 51 -1.15 -2.84 10.46
N CYS A 52 -1.17 -1.95 9.48
CA CYS A 52 -0.98 -2.29 8.07
C CYS A 52 0.46 -2.74 7.81
N LEU A 53 1.45 -2.09 8.43
CA LEU A 53 2.86 -2.50 8.30
C LEU A 53 3.10 -3.91 8.84
N HIS A 54 2.51 -4.27 9.98
CA HIS A 54 2.61 -5.63 10.50
C HIS A 54 2.02 -6.65 9.53
N MET A 55 0.79 -6.41 9.06
CA MET A 55 0.08 -7.30 8.14
C MET A 55 0.86 -7.51 6.84
N HIS A 56 1.20 -6.42 6.15
CA HIS A 56 1.82 -6.50 4.83
C HIS A 56 3.27 -6.98 4.87
N SER A 57 4.05 -6.63 5.90
CA SER A 57 5.41 -7.20 6.05
C SER A 57 5.38 -8.71 6.32
N THR A 58 4.37 -9.19 7.06
CA THR A 58 4.21 -10.61 7.36
C THR A 58 3.81 -11.37 6.09
N ASP A 59 2.84 -10.89 5.32
CA ASP A 59 2.40 -11.56 4.10
C ASP A 59 3.45 -11.49 2.99
N ALA A 60 4.12 -10.34 2.81
CA ALA A 60 5.24 -10.23 1.88
C ALA A 60 6.34 -11.27 2.17
N ARG A 61 6.74 -11.43 3.44
CA ARG A 61 7.75 -12.41 3.85
C ARG A 61 7.28 -13.85 3.62
N LYS A 62 6.02 -14.18 3.91
CA LYS A 62 5.46 -15.51 3.61
C LYS A 62 5.54 -15.85 2.13
N GLN A 63 5.48 -14.85 1.26
CA GLN A 63 5.50 -15.01 -0.20
C GLN A 63 6.90 -14.78 -0.81
N GLY A 64 7.95 -14.77 0.01
CA GLY A 64 9.34 -14.78 -0.44
C GLY A 64 10.00 -13.40 -0.58
N GLU A 65 9.34 -12.32 -0.16
CA GLU A 65 9.99 -11.01 -0.08
C GLU A 65 11.11 -11.02 0.97
N THR A 66 12.20 -10.31 0.67
CA THR A 66 13.40 -10.33 1.52
C THR A 66 13.35 -9.23 2.57
N GLU A 67 13.89 -9.52 3.76
CA GLU A 67 13.98 -8.54 4.83
C GLU A 67 14.75 -7.28 4.41
N MET A 68 15.85 -7.43 3.65
CA MET A 68 16.64 -6.29 3.18
C MET A 68 15.85 -5.35 2.28
N ARG A 69 15.00 -5.88 1.39
CA ARG A 69 14.08 -5.05 0.60
C ARG A 69 13.06 -4.38 1.53
N LEU A 70 12.44 -5.10 2.46
CA LEU A 70 11.49 -4.47 3.38
C LEU A 70 12.09 -3.36 4.26
N TYR A 71 13.32 -3.55 4.76
CA TYR A 71 14.03 -2.58 5.59
C TYR A 71 14.44 -1.33 4.80
N LEU A 72 14.84 -1.50 3.54
CA LEU A 72 15.28 -0.39 2.67
C LEU A 72 14.14 0.27 1.89
N LEU A 73 12.89 -0.14 2.11
CA LEU A 73 11.74 0.39 1.38
C LEU A 73 11.50 1.87 1.65
N ASP A 74 11.84 2.37 2.84
CA ASP A 74 11.71 3.80 3.14
C ASP A 74 12.74 4.67 2.42
N ALA A 75 13.87 4.08 2.05
CA ALA A 75 15.00 4.66 1.33
C ALA A 75 15.15 4.10 -0.10
N TRP A 76 14.06 3.60 -0.70
CA TRP A 76 14.10 2.85 -1.97
C TRP A 76 14.78 3.60 -3.13
N ARG A 77 14.72 4.94 -3.14
CA ARG A 77 15.33 5.78 -4.19
C ARG A 77 16.84 5.59 -4.29
N GLU A 78 17.51 5.35 -3.16
CA GLU A 78 18.96 5.13 -3.08
C GLU A 78 19.37 3.66 -3.21
N SER A 79 18.39 2.74 -3.26
CA SER A 79 18.65 1.30 -3.29
C SER A 79 18.60 0.74 -4.71
N SER A 80 19.59 -0.10 -5.04
CA SER A 80 19.62 -0.87 -6.29
C SER A 80 18.77 -2.14 -6.24
N LEU A 81 18.07 -2.41 -5.14
CA LEU A 81 17.30 -3.65 -4.95
C LEU A 81 15.94 -3.66 -5.67
N TYR A 82 15.51 -2.52 -6.21
CA TYR A 82 14.21 -2.35 -6.86
C TYR A 82 14.38 -2.17 -8.36
N SER A 83 13.59 -2.90 -9.13
CA SER A 83 13.51 -2.78 -10.59
C SER A 83 12.91 -1.43 -11.01
N GLU A 84 13.12 -1.02 -12.25
CA GLU A 84 12.54 0.23 -12.78
C GLU A 84 11.00 0.25 -12.71
N ARG A 85 10.35 -0.91 -12.92
CA ARG A 85 8.89 -1.05 -12.77
C ARG A 85 8.45 -0.82 -11.31
N GLU A 86 9.15 -1.40 -10.34
CA GLU A 86 8.89 -1.17 -8.92
C GLU A 86 9.16 0.29 -8.53
N ARG A 87 10.25 0.88 -9.01
CA ARG A 87 10.61 2.29 -8.77
C ARG A 87 9.52 3.25 -9.30
N ALA A 88 8.99 2.99 -10.49
CA ALA A 88 7.87 3.76 -11.03
C ALA A 88 6.60 3.62 -10.17
N ALA A 89 6.26 2.40 -9.73
CA ALA A 89 5.12 2.20 -8.83
C ALA A 89 5.31 2.85 -7.45
N LEU A 90 6.51 2.80 -6.89
CA LEU A 90 6.84 3.41 -5.61
C LEU A 90 6.78 4.94 -5.69
N ALA A 91 7.32 5.55 -6.76
CA ALA A 91 7.20 6.98 -7.00
C ALA A 91 5.73 7.41 -7.07
N TRP A 92 4.92 6.70 -7.86
CA TRP A 92 3.49 6.95 -7.97
C TRP A 92 2.73 6.76 -6.64
N THR A 93 3.12 5.74 -5.88
CA THR A 93 2.58 5.49 -4.53
C THR A 93 2.88 6.65 -3.59
N GLU A 94 4.10 7.19 -3.58
CA GLU A 94 4.45 8.35 -2.76
C GLU A 94 3.69 9.60 -3.20
N ALA A 95 3.61 9.84 -4.50
CA ALA A 95 2.90 10.97 -5.08
C ALA A 95 1.42 10.96 -4.66
N LEU A 96 0.72 9.86 -4.91
CA LEU A 96 -0.72 9.77 -4.61
C LEU A 96 -1.02 9.65 -3.11
N THR A 97 -0.12 9.06 -2.32
CA THR A 97 -0.29 9.05 -0.85
C THR A 97 -0.19 10.46 -0.28
N ARG A 98 0.67 11.32 -0.84
CA ARG A 98 0.83 12.73 -0.48
C ARG A 98 0.12 13.68 -1.45
N LEU A 99 -1.03 13.27 -2.00
CA LEU A 99 -1.73 14.01 -3.06
C LEU A 99 -1.97 15.49 -2.76
N SER A 100 -2.23 15.85 -1.49
CA SER A 100 -2.42 17.25 -1.07
C SER A 100 -1.18 18.13 -1.26
N GLU A 101 0.00 17.52 -1.23
CA GLU A 101 1.31 18.16 -1.34
C GLU A 101 1.85 18.09 -2.78
N THR A 102 1.77 16.90 -3.39
CA THR A 102 2.45 16.60 -4.66
C THR A 102 1.62 16.92 -5.89
N ARG A 103 0.28 16.85 -5.78
CA ARG A 103 -0.67 17.02 -6.89
C ARG A 103 -0.42 16.10 -8.09
N ALA A 104 0.19 14.93 -7.88
CA ALA A 104 0.47 13.91 -8.89
C ALA A 104 1.24 14.46 -10.12
N PRO A 105 2.54 14.76 -9.97
CA PRO A 105 3.35 15.37 -11.03
C PRO A 105 3.38 14.53 -12.32
N ASP A 106 3.44 15.21 -13.47
CA ASP A 106 3.50 14.57 -14.79
C ASP A 106 4.72 13.65 -14.95
N GLU A 107 5.84 13.94 -14.27
CA GLU A 107 7.04 13.11 -14.30
C GLU A 107 6.82 11.72 -13.68
N ASP A 108 6.07 11.64 -12.57
CA ASP A 108 5.73 10.38 -11.92
C ASP A 108 4.73 9.60 -12.77
N TYR A 109 3.77 10.29 -13.41
CA TYR A 109 2.85 9.68 -14.37
C TYR A 109 3.61 9.13 -15.61
N ALA A 110 4.54 9.90 -16.15
CA ALA A 110 5.33 9.47 -17.30
C ALA A 110 6.17 8.23 -17.00
N ALA A 111 6.66 8.08 -15.76
CA ALA A 111 7.37 6.89 -15.33
C ALA A 111 6.47 5.65 -15.33
N ILE A 112 5.25 5.72 -14.75
CA ILE A 112 4.34 4.58 -14.78
C ILE A 112 3.88 4.25 -16.21
N ALA A 113 3.65 5.25 -17.06
CA ALA A 113 3.20 5.03 -18.43
C ALA A 113 4.21 4.26 -19.30
N ARG A 114 5.50 4.26 -18.93
CA ARG A 114 6.56 3.48 -19.61
C ARG A 114 6.59 2.02 -19.19
N HIS A 115 6.16 1.70 -17.98
CA HIS A 115 6.33 0.37 -17.38
C HIS A 115 5.03 -0.41 -17.18
N PHE A 116 3.88 0.27 -17.27
CA PHE A 116 2.57 -0.30 -17.00
C PHE A 116 1.61 -0.06 -18.18
N SER A 117 0.83 -1.09 -18.53
CA SER A 117 -0.28 -0.93 -19.48
C SER A 117 -1.34 0.05 -18.94
N ALA A 118 -2.24 0.54 -19.80
CA ALA A 118 -3.31 1.44 -19.35
C ALA A 118 -4.20 0.79 -18.27
N GLU A 119 -4.47 -0.51 -18.38
CA GLU A 119 -5.21 -1.26 -17.36
C GLU A 119 -4.41 -1.36 -16.06
N GLU A 120 -3.13 -1.69 -16.14
CA GLU A 120 -2.27 -1.78 -14.96
C GLU A 120 -2.09 -0.42 -14.25
N GLN A 121 -2.04 0.69 -15.00
CA GLN A 121 -1.99 2.04 -14.42
C GLN A 121 -3.23 2.33 -13.56
N VAL A 122 -4.41 1.94 -14.05
CA VAL A 122 -5.66 2.05 -13.28
C VAL A 122 -5.62 1.12 -12.07
N ASN A 123 -5.25 -0.14 -12.25
CA ASN A 123 -5.20 -1.12 -11.17
C ASN A 123 -4.22 -0.73 -10.06
N LEU A 124 -3.03 -0.22 -10.42
CA LEU A 124 -2.04 0.30 -9.48
C LEU A 124 -2.60 1.49 -8.69
N THR A 125 -3.26 2.43 -9.37
CA THR A 125 -3.89 3.60 -8.74
C THR A 125 -5.00 3.18 -7.78
N VAL A 126 -5.82 2.19 -8.15
CA VAL A 126 -6.84 1.61 -7.28
C VAL A 126 -6.22 0.90 -6.07
N ALA A 127 -5.13 0.17 -6.25
CA ALA A 127 -4.38 -0.45 -5.15
C ALA A 127 -3.85 0.60 -4.15
N ILE A 128 -3.32 1.73 -4.64
CA ILE A 128 -2.88 2.85 -3.80
C ILE A 128 -4.05 3.46 -3.03
N ASN A 129 -5.20 3.67 -3.68
CA ASN A 129 -6.42 4.18 -3.03
C ASN A 129 -6.93 3.23 -1.94
N MET A 130 -6.92 1.92 -2.23
CA MET A 130 -7.33 0.88 -1.30
C MET A 130 -6.48 0.92 -0.03
N ILE A 131 -5.15 0.89 -0.14
CA ILE A 131 -4.30 0.91 1.05
C ILE A 131 -4.42 2.24 1.81
N ASN A 132 -4.53 3.37 1.10
CA ASN A 132 -4.77 4.66 1.73
C ASN A 132 -6.07 4.70 2.54
N SER A 133 -7.10 4.01 2.06
CA SER A 133 -8.39 3.86 2.77
C SER A 133 -8.24 2.98 4.01
N TRP A 134 -7.55 1.84 3.89
CA TRP A 134 -7.24 0.96 5.04
C TRP A 134 -6.41 1.67 6.10
N ASN A 135 -5.39 2.44 5.71
CA ASN A 135 -4.58 3.24 6.62
C ASN A 135 -5.45 4.24 7.40
N ARG A 136 -6.38 4.93 6.73
CA ARG A 136 -7.31 5.88 7.37
C ARG A 136 -8.21 5.20 8.40
N ILE A 137 -8.76 4.03 8.06
CA ILE A 137 -9.61 3.24 8.96
C ILE A 137 -8.80 2.76 10.17
N ALA A 138 -7.66 2.10 9.94
CA ALA A 138 -6.85 1.50 10.99
C ALA A 138 -6.26 2.54 11.95
N VAL A 139 -5.69 3.63 11.42
CA VAL A 139 -5.15 4.72 12.24
C VAL A 139 -6.27 5.47 12.94
N GLY A 140 -7.36 5.79 12.24
CA GLY A 140 -8.51 6.52 12.77
C GLY A 140 -9.13 5.82 13.99
N PHE A 141 -9.30 4.50 13.91
CA PHE A 141 -9.90 3.69 14.97
C PHE A 141 -8.90 3.01 15.92
N ARG A 142 -7.59 3.29 15.77
CA ARG A 142 -6.50 2.73 16.61
C ARG A 142 -6.49 1.20 16.62
N SER A 143 -6.68 0.59 15.46
CA SER A 143 -6.53 -0.86 15.29
C SER A 143 -5.16 -1.33 15.80
N GLN A 144 -5.14 -2.43 16.54
CA GLN A 144 -3.93 -3.00 17.13
C GLN A 144 -3.46 -4.19 16.30
N HIS A 145 -2.18 -4.21 15.91
CA HIS A 145 -1.60 -5.40 15.31
C HIS A 145 -1.40 -6.50 16.37
N PRO A 146 -1.28 -7.78 15.95
CA PRO A 146 -0.82 -8.84 16.82
C PRO A 146 0.54 -8.50 17.46
N LYS A 147 0.76 -8.97 18.69
CA LYS A 147 2.07 -8.84 19.35
C LYS A 147 3.11 -9.85 18.82
N HIS A 148 2.63 -10.89 18.15
CA HIS A 148 3.36 -12.07 17.68
C HIS A 148 2.86 -12.47 16.30
#